data_AF-A0A2X3BYI9-F1
#
_entry.id   AF-A0A2X3BYI9-F1
#
_cell.length_a   1.000
_cell.length_b   1.000
_cell.length_c   1.000
_cell.angle_alpha   90.00
_cell.angle_beta   90.00
_cell.angle_gamma   90.00
#
_symmetry.space_group_name_H-M   'P 1'
#
loop_
_entity.id
_entity.type
_entity.pdbx_description
1 polymer ?
#
loop_
_entity_poly.entity_id
_entity_poly.type
_entity_poly.pdbx_seq_one_letter_code
_entity_poly.pdbx_strand_id
1 'polypeptide(L)' 'MKAIAITQAAADGNNIPSLTEIDLPIPTAHGRDLLVAVKAISVNPVDTKVRAGFQGDTPRVLAGTPLAWCSPSVRK' A
#
# COMPACT_ATOMS: atom_id res chain seq x y z
N MET A 1 -4.51 2.03 -12.04
CA MET A 1 -4.92 2.60 -10.75
C MET A 1 -3.69 3.17 -10.07
N LYS A 2 -3.87 4.24 -9.30
CA LYS A 2 -2.81 4.88 -8.54
C LYS A 2 -2.68 4.22 -7.19
N ALA A 3 -1.46 4.10 -6.68
CA ALA A 3 -1.21 3.53 -5.36
C ALA A 3 -0.08 4.27 -4.67
N ILE A 4 -0.14 4.34 -3.34
CA ILE A 4 0.97 4.78 -2.51
C ILE A 4 1.75 3.54 -2.10
N ALA A 5 3.05 3.54 -2.41
CA ALA A 5 3.95 2.44 -2.13
C ALA A 5 5.17 2.89 -1.34
N ILE A 6 5.70 1.96 -0.52
CA ILE A 6 7.03 2.06 0.05
C ILE A 6 8.01 1.50 -0.97
N THR A 7 8.89 2.33 -1.52
CA THR A 7 9.90 1.92 -2.51
C THR A 7 11.29 1.74 -1.91
N GLN A 8 11.52 2.28 -0.71
CA GLN A 8 12.78 2.20 0.02
C GLN A 8 12.52 2.34 1.52
N ALA A 9 13.42 1.83 2.35
CA ALA A 9 13.35 2.03 3.80
C ALA A 9 13.40 3.52 4.15
N ALA A 10 12.73 3.91 5.24
CA ALA A 10 12.84 5.27 5.75
C ALA A 10 14.26 5.49 6.31
N ALA A 11 14.97 6.50 5.81
CA ALA A 11 16.28 6.91 6.31
C ALA A 11 16.15 8.14 7.23
N ASP A 12 16.95 8.16 8.31
CA ASP A 12 17.21 9.35 9.12
C ASP A 12 15.97 10.09 9.65
N GLY A 13 14.92 9.33 10.00
CA GLY A 13 13.67 9.89 10.53
C GLY A 13 12.84 10.67 9.52
N ASN A 14 13.29 10.82 8.28
CA ASN A 14 12.57 11.52 7.22
C ASN A 14 11.82 10.51 6.34
N ASN A 15 10.49 10.66 6.28
CA ASN A 15 9.58 9.61 5.82
C ASN A 15 8.82 9.96 4.54
N ILE A 16 9.14 11.11 3.95
CA ILE A 16 8.50 11.58 2.71
C ILE A 16 9.10 10.87 1.49
N PRO A 17 10.43 10.71 1.34
CA PRO A 17 11.03 10.06 0.16
C PRO A 17 10.72 8.57 0.03
N SER A 18 10.23 7.94 1.10
CA SER A 18 9.85 6.54 1.14
C SER A 18 8.41 6.30 0.69
N LEU A 19 7.58 7.34 0.52
CA LEU A 19 6.20 7.24 0.06
C LEU A 19 6.08 7.76 -1.37
N THR A 20 5.91 6.84 -2.31
CA THR A 20 5.86 7.15 -3.74
C THR A 20 4.48 6.80 -4.30
N GLU A 21 3.91 7.69 -5.10
CA GLU A 21 2.75 7.36 -5.92
C GLU A 21 3.20 6.58 -7.17
N ILE A 22 2.60 5.43 -7.42
CA ILE A 22 2.89 4.56 -8.56
C ILE A 22 1.62 4.21 -9.32
N ASP A 23 1.77 3.98 -10.63
CA ASP A 23 0.72 3.43 -11.48
C ASP A 23 0.82 1.91 -11.54
N LEU A 24 -0.32 1.25 -11.34
CA LEU A 24 -0.47 -0.21 -11.40
C LEU A 24 -1.67 -0.60 -12.28
N PRO A 25 -1.68 -1.79 -12.90
CA PRO A 25 -2.88 -2.31 -13.53
C PRO A 25 -4.02 -2.46 -12.50
N ILE A 26 -5.26 -2.40 -12.96
CA ILE A 26 -6.41 -2.69 -12.09
C ILE A 26 -6.39 -4.19 -11.76
N PRO A 27 -6.44 -4.59 -10.47
CA PRO A 27 -6.43 -5.99 -10.09
C PRO A 27 -7.75 -6.66 -10.46
N THR A 28 -7.68 -7.93 -10.85
CA THR A 28 -8.85 -8.77 -11.15
C THR A 28 -9.29 -9.52 -9.90
N ALA A 29 -10.58 -9.49 -9.59
CA ALA A 29 -11.14 -10.25 -8.49
C ALA A 29 -11.43 -11.71 -8.80
N HIS A 30 -11.12 -12.59 -7.84
CA HIS A 30 -11.31 -14.02 -7.94
C HIS A 30 -11.96 -14.58 -6.67
N GLY A 31 -12.68 -15.69 -6.79
CA GLY A 31 -13.24 -16.42 -5.64
C GLY A 31 -14.06 -15.55 -4.68
N ARG A 32 -13.49 -15.27 -3.49
CA ARG A 32 -14.14 -14.56 -2.37
C ARG A 32 -13.57 -13.17 -2.12
N ASP A 33 -12.80 -12.65 -3.06
CA ASP A 33 -12.15 -11.36 -2.92
C ASP A 33 -13.10 -10.21 -3.29
N LEU A 34 -12.81 -9.02 -2.76
CA LEU A 34 -13.54 -7.80 -3.10
C LEU A 34 -12.63 -6.82 -3.84
N LEU A 35 -13.11 -6.35 -4.98
CA LEU A 35 -12.57 -5.18 -5.67
C LEU A 35 -13.35 -3.95 -5.23
N VAL A 36 -12.71 -3.11 -4.42
CA VAL A 36 -13.38 -1.99 -3.74
C VAL A 36 -12.97 -0.68 -4.37
N ALA A 37 -13.93 0.18 -4.71
CA ALA A 37 -13.62 1.51 -5.19
C ALA A 37 -13.24 2.48 -4.04
N VAL A 38 -11.95 2.62 -3.74
CA VAL A 38 -11.42 3.47 -2.67
C VAL A 38 -11.50 4.94 -3.05
N LYS A 39 -12.28 5.69 -2.28
CA LYS A 39 -12.41 7.16 -2.41
C LYS A 39 -11.47 7.94 -1.49
N ALA A 40 -11.10 7.35 -0.35
CA ALA A 40 -10.23 7.98 0.64
C ALA A 40 -9.56 6.90 1.50
N ILE A 41 -8.41 7.25 2.08
CA ILE A 41 -7.59 6.39 2.93
C ILE A 41 -7.21 7.21 4.18
N SER A 42 -7.21 6.60 5.37
CA SER A 42 -6.73 7.25 6.59
C SER A 42 -5.24 7.02 6.80
N VAL A 43 -4.62 7.89 7.61
CA VAL A 43 -3.28 7.66 8.14
C VAL A 43 -3.40 7.27 9.60
N ASN A 44 -2.74 6.18 9.98
CA ASN A 44 -2.77 5.61 11.31
C ASN A 44 -1.36 5.58 11.92
N PRO A 45 -1.21 5.67 13.26
CA PRO A 45 0.11 5.57 13.90
C PRO A 45 0.87 4.26 13.61
N VAL A 46 0.18 3.20 13.21
CA VAL A 46 0.83 1.93 12.82
C VAL A 46 1.60 2.05 11.50
N ASP A 47 1.25 2.99 10.63
CA ASP A 47 1.86 3.14 9.30
C ASP A 47 3.34 3.53 9.40
N THR A 48 3.70 4.32 10.41
CA THR A 48 5.11 4.68 10.68
C THR A 48 5.94 3.45 11.05
N LYS A 49 5.36 2.51 11.81
CA LYS A 49 6.02 1.26 12.21
C LYS A 49 6.19 0.32 11.02
N VAL A 50 5.18 0.22 10.17
CA VAL A 50 5.23 -0.57 8.93
C VAL A 50 6.34 -0.07 8.00
N ARG A 51 6.55 1.25 7.92
CA ARG A 51 7.64 1.87 7.14
C ARG A 51 9.02 1.62 7.75
N ALA A 52 9.15 1.78 9.06
CA ALA A 52 10.43 1.58 9.74
C ALA A 52 10.94 0.13 9.65
N GLY A 53 10.03 -0.85 9.63
CA GLY A 53 10.35 -2.27 9.50
C GLY A 53 10.47 -2.77 8.05
N PHE A 54 10.41 -1.89 7.05
CA PHE A 54 10.47 -2.32 5.66
C PHE A 54 11.90 -2.70 5.26
N GLN A 55 12.09 -3.98 4.90
CA GLN A 55 13.31 -4.52 4.31
C GLN A 55 12.92 -5.26 3.03
N GLY A 56 13.25 -4.68 1.88
CA GLY A 56 12.93 -5.29 0.60
C GLY A 56 13.28 -4.39 -0.58
N ASP A 57 13.62 -5.03 -1.69
CA ASP A 57 13.99 -4.36 -2.94
C ASP A 57 12.78 -4.11 -3.85
N THR A 58 11.61 -4.63 -3.48
CA THR A 58 10.37 -4.51 -4.25
C THR A 58 9.38 -3.56 -3.59
N PRO A 59 8.72 -2.67 -4.36
CA PRO A 59 7.75 -1.74 -3.81
C PRO A 59 6.61 -2.45 -3.07
N ARG A 60 6.33 -2.02 -1.84
CA ARG A 60 5.18 -2.50 -1.07
C ARG A 60 4.03 -1.49 -1.13
N VAL A 61 2.93 -1.89 -1.75
CA VAL A 61 1.70 -1.06 -1.78
C VAL A 61 1.12 -0.94 -0.38
N LEU A 62 0.89 0.29 0.06
CA LEU A 62 0.21 0.61 1.32
C LEU A 62 -1.28 0.85 1.10
N ALA A 63 -1.62 1.55 0.01
CA ALA A 63 -3.00 1.86 -0.32
C ALA A 63 -3.15 2.18 -1.81
N GLY A 64 -4.36 1.97 -2.35
CA GLY A 64 -4.66 2.16 -3.78
C GLY A 64 -5.97 2.91 -4.02
N THR A 65 -6.02 3.75 -5.06
CA THR A 65 -7.20 4.47 -5.55
C THR A 65 -7.25 4.44 -7.09
N PRO A 66 -8.42 4.47 -7.73
CA PRO A 66 -9.75 4.46 -7.14
C PRO A 66 -10.23 3.06 -6.81
N LEU A 67 -9.45 2.00 -7.02
CA LEU A 67 -9.80 0.61 -6.73
C LEU A 67 -8.74 0.02 -5.80
N ALA A 68 -9.11 -0.83 -4.86
CA ALA A 68 -8.19 -1.61 -4.04
C ALA A 68 -8.66 -3.05 -3.91
N TRP A 69 -7.69 -3.92 -3.72
CA TRP A 69 -7.86 -5.34 -3.56
C TRP A 69 -7.94 -5.70 -2.08
N CYS A 70 -9.02 -6.38 -1.68
CA CYS A 70 -9.14 -6.94 -0.34
C CYS A 70 -9.32 -8.46 -0.45
N SER A 71 -8.24 -9.22 -0.22
CA SER A 71 -8.34 -10.67 -0.14
C SER A 71 -8.63 -11.14 1.28
N PRO A 72 -9.59 -12.08 1.49
CA PRO A 72 -9.88 -12.64 2.81
C PRO A 72 -8.70 -13.37 3.45
N SER A 73 -7.74 -13.84 2.64
CA SER A 73 -6.55 -14.59 3.08
C SER A 73 -5.43 -13.70 3.62
N VAL A 74 -5.52 -12.37 3.51
CA VAL A 74 -4.53 -11.42 4.04
C VAL A 74 -4.83 -11.02 5.49
N ARG A 75 -5.88 -11.59 6.11
CA ARG A 75 -6.08 -11.50 7.56
C ARG A 75 -5.21 -12.53 8.28
N LYS A 76 -3.98 -12.10 8.58
CA LYS A 76 -2.96 -12.72 9.45
C LYS A 76 -2.69 -14.21 9.27
#